data_AF-A0AB37J1Y6-F1
#
_entry.id   AF-A0AB37J1Y6-F1
#
_cell.length_a   1.000
_cell.length_b   1.000
_cell.length_c   1.000
_cell.angle_alpha   90.00
_cell.angle_beta   90.00
_cell.angle_gamma   90.00
#
_symmetry.space_group_name_H-M   'P 1'
#
loop_
_entity.id
_entity.type
_entity.pdbx_description
1 polymer ?
#
loop_
_entity_poly.entity_id
_entity_poly.type
_entity_poly.pdbx_seq_one_letter_code
_entity_poly.pdbx_strand_id
1 'polypeptide(L)'
;MDVLSKKYVLEHGINFDEELWFTSSSDEVLDKPEEKNGKPFTGLAYELYDNGTLAYYCYYRDGFKEGNYVKFYQSGKVKTTDYMIKGQTRGIRKKWYECEVLKYEGEFKFGICLHYTEWDKHGDVISKKVAPTKEELAFINRCSKREDNPLI
;
A
#
# COMPACT_ATOMS: atom_id res chain seq x y z
N MET A 1 -3.85 6.16 12.23
CA MET A 1 -3.50 4.83 11.70
C MET A 1 -2.38 4.31 12.56
N ASP A 2 -2.60 3.20 13.25
CA ASP A 2 -1.61 2.63 14.16
C ASP A 2 -0.77 1.60 13.42
N VAL A 3 0.55 1.76 13.49
CA VAL A 3 1.50 0.83 12.87
C VAL A 3 1.63 -0.41 13.75
N LEU A 4 1.51 -1.59 13.15
CA LEU A 4 1.64 -2.86 13.88
C LEU A 4 3.08 -3.06 14.35
N SER A 5 3.24 -3.65 15.53
CA SER A 5 4.57 -4.04 16.02
C SER A 5 5.16 -5.16 15.16
N LYS A 6 6.49 -5.17 14.99
CA LYS A 6 7.19 -6.27 14.29
C LYS A 6 6.80 -7.63 14.85
N LYS A 7 6.74 -7.77 16.18
CA LYS A 7 6.35 -9.02 16.85
C LYS A 7 4.98 -9.51 16.38
N TYR A 8 3.97 -8.65 16.40
CA TYR A 8 2.63 -8.99 15.94
C TYR A 8 2.63 -9.43 14.47
N VAL A 9 3.34 -8.68 13.61
CA VAL A 9 3.41 -8.99 12.17
C VAL A 9 4.05 -10.36 11.92
N LEU A 10 5.13 -10.71 12.62
CA LEU A 10 5.78 -12.02 12.48
C LEU A 10 4.93 -13.15 13.05
N GLU A 11 4.17 -12.91 14.13
CA GLU A 11 3.31 -13.92 14.77
C GLU A 11 2.03 -14.23 13.98
N HIS A 12 1.49 -13.24 13.24
CA HIS A 12 0.18 -13.35 12.59
C HIS A 12 0.23 -13.23 11.07
N GLY A 13 1.40 -12.93 10.51
CA GLY A 13 1.60 -12.76 9.09
C GLY A 13 2.38 -13.90 8.44
N ILE A 14 2.31 -13.93 7.12
CA ILE A 14 3.07 -14.84 6.27
C ILE A 14 4.24 -14.09 5.64
N ASN A 15 5.42 -14.70 5.61
CA ASN A 15 6.55 -14.16 4.87
C ASN A 15 6.25 -14.29 3.37
N PHE A 16 6.12 -13.14 2.70
CA PHE A 16 5.71 -13.07 1.31
C PHE A 16 6.71 -13.77 0.39
N ASP A 17 8.01 -13.56 0.61
CA ASP A 17 9.08 -14.08 -0.25
C ASP A 17 9.22 -15.61 -0.19
N GLU A 18 8.71 -16.24 0.87
CA GLU A 18 8.86 -17.68 1.11
C GLU A 18 7.61 -18.48 0.71
N GLU A 19 6.42 -17.90 0.92
CA GLU A 19 5.17 -18.66 0.93
C GLU A 19 4.13 -18.15 -0.08
N LEU A 20 4.29 -16.95 -0.63
CA LEU A 20 3.28 -16.32 -1.50
C LEU A 20 3.75 -16.17 -2.95
N TRP A 21 2.78 -16.23 -3.87
CA TRP A 21 3.07 -16.31 -5.30
C TRP A 21 2.22 -15.30 -6.07
N PHE A 22 2.84 -14.50 -6.92
CA PHE A 22 2.07 -13.70 -7.87
C PHE A 22 1.52 -14.56 -9.00
N THR A 23 0.32 -14.26 -9.47
CA THR A 23 -0.17 -14.79 -10.74
C THR A 23 0.68 -14.28 -11.90
N SER A 24 0.75 -15.06 -12.98
CA SER A 24 1.51 -14.69 -14.18
C SER A 24 0.95 -13.47 -14.92
N SER A 25 -0.30 -13.10 -14.68
CA SER A 25 -1.06 -12.12 -15.49
C SER A 25 -1.58 -10.92 -14.70
N SER A 26 -1.41 -10.88 -13.37
CA SER A 26 -1.96 -9.81 -12.54
C SER A 26 -1.19 -9.64 -11.21
N ASP A 27 -1.55 -8.58 -10.47
CA ASP A 27 -1.05 -8.32 -9.11
C ASP A 27 -1.73 -9.21 -8.03
N GLU A 28 -2.53 -10.20 -8.43
CA GLU A 28 -3.14 -11.17 -7.52
C GLU A 28 -2.09 -12.06 -6.88
N VAL A 29 -2.24 -12.28 -5.57
CA VAL A 29 -1.36 -13.09 -4.74
C VAL A 29 -2.05 -14.39 -4.34
N LEU A 30 -1.35 -15.51 -4.51
CA LEU A 30 -1.80 -16.85 -4.22
C LEU A 30 -1.06 -17.47 -3.04
N ASP A 31 -1.69 -18.45 -2.40
CA ASP A 31 -1.14 -19.25 -1.29
C ASP A 31 -0.11 -20.32 -1.71
N LYS A 32 0.06 -20.53 -3.01
CA LYS A 32 1.04 -21.45 -3.64
C LYS A 32 1.11 -21.15 -5.15
N PRO A 33 2.03 -21.78 -5.92
CA PRO A 33 2.14 -21.52 -7.35
C PRO A 33 0.83 -21.75 -8.12
N GLU A 34 0.62 -20.94 -9.16
CA GLU A 34 -0.55 -21.00 -10.04
C GLU A 34 -0.69 -22.38 -10.69
N GLU A 35 0.41 -23.00 -11.12
CA GLU A 35 0.43 -24.33 -11.75
C GLU A 35 0.01 -25.45 -10.78
N LYS A 36 0.02 -25.17 -9.47
CA LYS A 36 -0.44 -26.09 -8.43
C LYS A 36 -1.86 -25.77 -7.96
N ASN A 37 -2.63 -25.00 -8.74
CA ASN A 37 -3.97 -24.50 -8.39
C ASN A 37 -3.96 -23.66 -7.11
N GLY A 38 -3.05 -22.68 -7.04
CA GLY A 38 -3.03 -21.70 -5.95
C GLY A 38 -4.34 -20.93 -5.84
N LYS A 39 -4.69 -20.57 -4.61
CA LYS A 39 -5.92 -19.83 -4.30
C LYS A 39 -5.57 -18.42 -3.84
N PRO A 40 -6.46 -17.44 -4.06
CA PRO A 40 -6.22 -16.06 -3.67
C PRO A 40 -5.98 -15.95 -2.16
N PHE A 41 -4.86 -15.35 -1.77
CA PHE A 41 -4.45 -15.23 -0.38
C PHE A 41 -5.30 -14.18 0.35
N THR A 42 -5.71 -14.50 1.58
CA THR A 42 -6.35 -13.55 2.51
C THR A 42 -5.67 -13.64 3.85
N GLY A 43 -5.14 -12.51 4.33
CA GLY A 43 -4.38 -12.47 5.57
C GLY A 43 -3.38 -11.31 5.62
N LEU A 44 -2.56 -11.31 6.67
CA LEU A 44 -1.42 -10.39 6.79
C LEU A 44 -0.21 -11.02 6.11
N ALA A 45 0.49 -10.27 5.27
CA ALA A 45 1.77 -10.67 4.71
C ALA A 45 2.84 -9.62 4.98
N TYR A 46 4.10 -10.05 5.02
CA TYR A 46 5.25 -9.19 5.25
C TYR A 46 6.48 -9.64 4.46
N GLU A 47 7.44 -8.73 4.31
CA GLU A 47 8.80 -9.07 3.85
C GLU A 47 9.82 -8.59 4.89
N LEU A 48 10.99 -9.22 4.89
CA LEU A 48 12.13 -8.83 5.71
C LEU A 48 13.26 -8.35 4.81
N TYR A 49 14.04 -7.39 5.32
CA TYR A 49 15.38 -7.15 4.80
C TYR A 49 16.32 -8.28 5.22
N ASP A 50 17.45 -8.42 4.53
CA ASP A 50 18.51 -9.40 4.86
C ASP A 50 18.98 -9.32 6.31
N ASN A 51 18.90 -8.13 6.93
CA ASN A 51 19.25 -7.92 8.33
C ASN A 51 18.14 -8.38 9.33
N GLY A 52 17.07 -9.00 8.83
CA GLY A 52 15.92 -9.47 9.59
C GLY A 52 14.96 -8.36 10.05
N THR A 53 15.15 -7.11 9.62
CA THR A 53 14.23 -5.99 9.91
C THR A 53 13.03 -6.06 8.98
N LEU A 54 11.85 -5.69 9.50
CA LEU A 54 10.63 -5.64 8.71
C LEU A 54 10.81 -4.67 7.53
N ALA A 55 10.65 -5.14 6.30
CA ALA A 55 10.75 -4.30 5.10
C ALA A 55 9.40 -3.69 4.75
N TYR A 56 8.35 -4.50 4.78
CA TYR A 56 6.97 -4.02 4.70
C TYR A 56 6.00 -5.01 5.38
N TYR A 57 4.78 -4.55 5.65
CA TYR A 57 3.62 -5.44 5.82
C TYR A 57 2.38 -4.89 5.12
N CYS A 58 1.47 -5.79 4.74
CA CYS A 58 0.19 -5.45 4.15
C CYS A 58 -0.86 -6.52 4.45
N TYR A 59 -2.10 -6.09 4.62
CA TYR A 59 -3.25 -6.99 4.58
C TYR A 59 -3.67 -7.26 3.14
N TYR A 60 -4.10 -8.49 2.89
CA TYR A 60 -4.62 -8.97 1.63
C TYR A 60 -6.02 -9.55 1.83
N ARG A 61 -6.89 -9.37 0.85
CA ARG A 61 -8.20 -10.02 0.75
C ARG A 61 -8.42 -10.44 -0.70
N ASP A 62 -8.75 -11.72 -0.88
CA ASP A 62 -8.97 -12.34 -2.19
C ASP A 62 -7.80 -12.08 -3.16
N GLY A 63 -6.57 -12.21 -2.66
CA GLY A 63 -5.33 -12.04 -3.42
C GLY A 63 -4.91 -10.59 -3.67
N PHE A 64 -5.72 -9.59 -3.30
CA PHE A 64 -5.38 -8.17 -3.50
C PHE A 64 -5.14 -7.44 -2.18
N LYS A 65 -4.26 -6.43 -2.21
CA LYS A 65 -3.98 -5.58 -1.04
C LYS A 65 -5.24 -4.88 -0.56
N GLU A 66 -5.50 -4.96 0.74
CA GLU A 66 -6.72 -4.49 1.38
C GLU A 66 -6.47 -4.13 2.85
N GLY A 67 -6.48 -2.84 3.17
CA GLY A 67 -6.23 -2.32 4.51
C GLY A 67 -4.87 -1.63 4.61
N ASN A 68 -4.30 -1.64 5.82
CA ASN A 68 -3.05 -0.95 6.11
C ASN A 68 -1.87 -1.53 5.30
N TYR A 69 -1.06 -0.65 4.73
CA TYR A 69 0.19 -0.95 4.06
C TYR A 69 1.29 -0.07 4.62
N VAL A 70 2.36 -0.68 5.13
CA VAL A 70 3.47 0.07 5.74
C VAL A 70 4.80 -0.47 5.23
N LYS A 71 5.68 0.45 4.83
CA LYS A 71 7.09 0.16 4.54
C LYS A 71 7.98 0.78 5.61
N PHE A 72 9.12 0.16 5.82
CA PHE A 72 10.15 0.65 6.73
C PHE A 72 11.47 0.87 5.99
N TYR A 73 12.38 1.58 6.65
CA TYR A 73 13.80 1.59 6.33
C TYR A 73 14.49 0.38 6.98
N GLN A 74 15.71 0.03 6.55
CA GLN A 74 16.51 -1.03 7.18
C GLN A 74 16.82 -0.75 8.66
N SER A 75 16.76 0.52 9.10
CA SER A 75 16.83 0.93 10.51
C SER A 75 15.58 0.59 11.33
N GLY A 76 14.49 0.16 10.68
CA GLY A 76 13.19 -0.12 11.31
C GLY A 76 12.28 1.10 11.43
N LYS A 77 12.75 2.28 11.01
CA LYS A 77 11.92 3.50 10.97
C LYS A 77 10.88 3.44 9.87
N VAL A 78 9.70 4.03 10.09
CA VAL A 78 8.63 4.06 9.10
C VAL A 78 9.06 4.89 7.89
N LYS A 79 8.95 4.28 6.71
CA LYS A 79 9.28 4.91 5.42
C LYS A 79 8.03 5.36 4.70
N THR A 80 6.94 4.58 4.76
CA THR A 80 5.69 4.89 4.07
C THR A 80 4.52 4.26 4.82
N THR A 81 3.42 4.99 4.93
CA THR A 81 2.11 4.45 5.34
C THR A 81 1.10 4.74 4.26
N ASP A 82 0.24 3.77 4.02
CA ASP A 82 -0.81 3.83 3.01
C ASP A 82 -2.00 2.97 3.44
N TYR A 83 -3.14 3.18 2.79
CA TYR A 83 -4.32 2.34 2.95
C TYR A 83 -4.80 1.85 1.58
N MET A 84 -5.01 0.55 1.47
CA MET A 84 -5.30 -0.13 0.21
C MET A 84 -6.75 -0.61 0.19
N ILE A 85 -7.42 -0.49 -0.95
CA ILE A 85 -8.71 -1.14 -1.21
C ILE A 85 -8.63 -1.76 -2.60
N LYS A 86 -8.84 -3.08 -2.69
CA LYS A 86 -8.77 -3.84 -3.96
C LYS A 86 -7.51 -3.53 -4.77
N GLY A 87 -6.34 -3.55 -4.12
CA GLY A 87 -5.05 -3.29 -4.75
C GLY A 87 -4.73 -1.80 -4.99
N GLN A 88 -5.64 -0.88 -4.71
CA GLN A 88 -5.47 0.55 -4.98
C GLN A 88 -5.38 1.39 -3.71
N THR A 89 -4.50 2.38 -3.72
CA THR A 89 -4.38 3.36 -2.64
C THR A 89 -5.65 4.19 -2.48
N ARG A 90 -6.09 4.35 -1.23
CA ARG A 90 -7.24 5.13 -0.80
C ARG A 90 -6.89 5.99 0.41
N GLY A 91 -7.28 7.25 0.41
CA GLY A 91 -7.06 8.17 1.52
C GLY A 91 -5.64 8.71 1.54
N ILE A 92 -5.11 8.94 2.74
CA ILE A 92 -3.82 9.62 2.92
C ILE A 92 -2.66 8.64 2.85
N ARG A 93 -1.75 8.89 1.91
CA ARG A 93 -0.42 8.29 1.86
C ARG A 93 0.59 9.27 2.45
N LYS A 94 1.44 8.78 3.36
CA LYS A 94 2.56 9.54 3.90
C LYS A 94 3.88 8.83 3.63
N LYS A 95 4.95 9.59 3.40
CA LYS A 95 6.33 9.10 3.36
C LYS A 95 7.20 10.00 4.20
N TRP A 96 8.22 9.41 4.82
CA TRP A 96 9.18 10.12 5.65
C TRP A 96 10.59 9.88 5.14
N TYR A 97 11.48 10.82 5.40
CA TYR A 97 12.91 10.55 5.38
C TYR A 97 13.29 9.66 6.57
N GLU A 98 14.47 9.05 6.51
CA GLU A 98 14.98 8.23 7.63
C GLU A 98 15.32 9.07 8.88
N CYS A 99 15.46 10.39 8.73
CA CYS A 99 15.48 11.35 9.85
C CYS A 99 14.09 11.67 10.42
N GLU A 100 13.05 10.94 10.00
CA GLU A 100 11.65 11.03 10.48
C GLU A 100 10.93 12.35 10.14
N VAL A 101 11.58 13.22 9.35
CA VAL A 101 10.95 14.38 8.73
C VAL A 101 9.99 13.93 7.64
N LEU A 102 8.78 14.52 7.62
CA LEU A 102 7.78 14.25 6.60
C LEU A 102 8.34 14.63 5.22
N LYS A 103 8.39 13.65 4.32
CA LYS A 103 8.86 13.83 2.95
C LYS A 103 7.71 14.11 2.00
N TYR A 104 6.59 13.42 2.18
CA TYR A 104 5.48 13.46 1.24
C TYR A 104 4.17 13.15 1.97
N GLU A 105 3.14 13.90 1.62
CA GLU A 105 1.76 13.61 2.01
C GLU A 105 0.87 13.85 0.80
N GLY A 106 0.02 12.88 0.47
CA GLY A 106 -0.94 13.02 -0.62
C GLY A 106 -2.22 12.25 -0.33
N GLU A 107 -3.33 12.78 -0.82
CA GLU A 107 -4.64 12.13 -0.75
C GLU A 107 -4.96 11.44 -2.07
N PHE A 108 -5.50 10.23 -1.98
CA PHE A 108 -5.75 9.38 -3.13
C PHE A 108 -7.16 8.79 -3.13
N LYS A 109 -7.70 8.62 -4.32
CA LYS A 109 -8.96 7.90 -4.54
C LYS A 109 -8.82 7.03 -5.78
N PHE A 110 -9.06 5.73 -5.66
CA PHE A 110 -8.86 4.75 -6.75
C PHE A 110 -7.44 4.79 -7.32
N GLY A 111 -6.43 4.91 -6.46
CA GLY A 111 -5.03 5.05 -6.87
C GLY A 111 -4.67 6.39 -7.53
N ILE A 112 -5.63 7.28 -7.80
CA ILE A 112 -5.39 8.60 -8.37
C ILE A 112 -5.10 9.60 -7.26
N CYS A 113 -3.98 10.32 -7.37
CA CYS A 113 -3.61 11.39 -6.45
C CYS A 113 -4.48 12.63 -6.69
N LEU A 114 -5.22 13.04 -5.67
CA LEU A 114 -6.04 14.25 -5.70
C LEU A 114 -5.17 15.49 -5.51
N HIS A 115 -4.35 15.48 -4.47
CA HIS A 115 -3.38 16.50 -4.15
C HIS A 115 -2.22 15.88 -3.37
N TYR A 116 -1.08 16.53 -3.42
CA TYR A 116 0.07 16.19 -2.60
C TYR A 116 0.94 17.40 -2.31
N THR A 117 1.73 17.29 -1.25
CA THR A 117 2.91 18.14 -1.01
C THR A 117 4.10 17.24 -0.75
N GLU A 118 5.25 17.62 -1.31
CA GLU A 118 6.55 17.01 -1.07
C GLU A 118 7.47 18.06 -0.44
N TRP A 119 8.16 17.66 0.62
CA TRP A 119 9.09 18.50 1.37
C TRP A 119 10.49 17.89 1.34
N ASP A 120 11.49 18.74 1.50
CA ASP A 120 12.86 18.31 1.72
C ASP A 120 13.12 17.91 3.19
N LYS A 121 14.37 17.59 3.51
CA LYS A 121 14.78 17.21 4.88
C LYS A 121 14.74 18.34 5.90
N HIS A 122 14.62 19.59 5.45
CA HIS A 122 14.50 20.79 6.28
C HIS A 122 13.04 21.21 6.50
N GLY A 123 12.10 20.58 5.78
CA GLY A 123 10.68 20.90 5.83
C GLY A 123 10.26 21.95 4.80
N ASP A 124 11.15 22.30 3.86
CA ASP A 124 10.85 23.24 2.78
C ASP A 124 10.13 22.50 1.64
N VAL A 125 9.09 23.13 1.07
CA VAL A 125 8.29 22.53 0.00
C VAL A 125 9.12 22.42 -1.27
N ILE A 126 9.28 21.20 -1.77
CA ILE A 126 9.91 20.89 -3.07
C ILE A 126 8.88 20.95 -4.20
N SER A 127 7.71 20.33 -3.98
CA SER A 127 6.69 20.16 -5.02
C SER A 127 5.31 20.05 -4.40
N LYS A 128 4.29 20.40 -5.19
CA LYS A 128 2.89 20.18 -4.81
C LYS A 128 2.01 19.97 -6.04
N LYS A 129 1.01 19.11 -5.89
CA LYS A 129 -0.16 19.03 -6.79
C LYS A 129 -1.35 19.53 -5.98
N VAL A 130 -2.04 20.55 -6.48
CA VAL A 130 -3.19 21.15 -5.75
C VAL A 130 -4.53 20.52 -6.10
N ALA A 131 -4.65 19.92 -7.30
CA ALA A 131 -5.89 19.31 -7.77
C ALA A 131 -5.61 18.26 -8.86
N PRO A 132 -6.52 17.29 -9.07
CA PRO A 132 -6.45 16.38 -10.20
C PRO A 132 -6.81 17.06 -11.53
N THR A 133 -6.39 16.45 -12.64
CA THR A 133 -6.77 16.87 -14.00
C THR A 133 -8.24 16.56 -14.28
N LYS A 134 -8.77 17.11 -15.38
CA LYS A 134 -10.15 16.82 -15.80
C LYS A 134 -10.34 15.34 -16.12
N GLU A 135 -9.35 14.69 -16.70
CA GLU A 135 -9.36 13.27 -17.06
C GLU A 135 -9.33 12.39 -15.81
N GLU A 136 -8.49 12.73 -14.83
CA GLU A 136 -8.43 12.09 -13.53
C GLU A 136 -9.76 12.21 -12.78
N LEU A 137 -10.35 13.41 -12.74
CA LEU A 137 -11.67 13.65 -12.15
C LEU A 137 -12.77 12.85 -12.85
N ALA A 138 -12.74 12.79 -14.19
CA ALA A 138 -13.71 12.00 -14.96
C ALA A 138 -13.60 10.50 -14.65
N PHE A 139 -12.38 9.99 -14.47
CA PHE A 139 -12.15 8.61 -14.03
C PHE A 139 -12.69 8.38 -12.61
N ILE A 140 -12.30 9.21 -11.64
CA ILE A 140 -12.76 9.11 -10.25
C ILE A 140 -14.29 9.13 -10.16
N ASN A 141 -14.95 9.99 -10.95
CA ASN A 141 -16.40 10.09 -10.99
C ASN A 141 -17.06 8.82 -11.56
N ARG A 142 -16.49 8.22 -12.62
CA ARG A 142 -17.00 6.94 -13.15
C ARG A 142 -16.84 5.81 -12.14
N CYS A 143 -15.69 5.72 -11.48
CA CYS A 143 -15.45 4.70 -10.46
C CYS A 143 -16.35 4.87 -9.23
N SER A 144 -16.56 6.11 -8.76
CA SER A 144 -17.44 6.38 -7.63
C SER A 144 -18.88 5.93 -7.92
N LYS A 145 -19.41 6.22 -9.12
CA LYS A 145 -20.76 5.77 -9.51
C LYS A 145 -20.94 4.25 -9.49
N ARG A 146 -19.89 3.49 -9.83
CA ARG A 146 -19.91 2.01 -9.79
C ARG A 146 -19.84 1.47 -8.36
N GLU A 147 -19.12 2.13 -7.46
CA GLU A 147 -19.10 1.75 -6.05
C GLU A 147 -20.45 2.03 -5.36
N ASP A 148 -21.07 3.16 -5.68
CA ASP A 148 -22.36 3.55 -5.10
C ASP A 148 -23.53 2.74 -5.68
N ASN A 149 -23.34 2.09 -6.83
CA ASN A 149 -24.35 1.25 -7.49
C ASN A 149 -23.73 -0.03 -8.07
N PRO A 150 -23.48 -1.05 -7.24
CA PRO A 150 -22.79 -2.28 -7.65
C PRO A 150 -23.60 -3.22 -8.56
N LEU A 151 -24.82 -2.85 -8.96
CA LEU A 151 -25.76 -3.68 -9.74
C LEU A 151 -25.99 -3.21 -11.20
N ILE A 152 -25.18 -2.27 -11.73
CA ILE A 152 -25.19 -1.85 -13.14
C ILE A 152 -23.81 -1.97 -13.77
#